data_AF-A0A9N9CD86-F1
#
_entry.id   AF-A0A9N9CD86-F1
#
_cell.length_a   1.000
_cell.length_b   1.000
_cell.length_c   1.000
_cell.angle_alpha   90.00
_cell.angle_beta   90.00
_cell.angle_gamma   90.00
#
_symmetry.space_group_name_H-M   'P 1'
#
loop_
_entity.id
_entity.type
_entity.pdbx_description
1 polymer ?
#
loop_
_entity_poly.entity_id
_entity_poly.type
_entity_poly.pdbx_seq_one_letter_code
_entity_poly.pdbx_strand_id
1 'polypeptide(L)'
;MSTQPSAARAIIHLLSKLGPQTTQQLHKHVTEFPALGSSTYLKRKVLVHMKGQGLITKRKPRDEELTQLGYPAGAQKWLWYLNPKKIDSEKYKNMPHEDEVDDVIKHVDEGLIKKADKEIVETKPEREEMDHGEEKRINGRFFKKLF
;
A
#
# COMPACT_ATOMS: atom_id res chain seq x y z
N MET A 1 -25.05 -1.46 -2.62
CA MET A 1 -23.70 -1.08 -3.08
C MET A 1 -22.73 -2.03 -2.41
N SER A 2 -21.93 -2.78 -3.16
CA SER A 2 -20.93 -3.69 -2.58
C SER A 2 -19.74 -2.85 -2.12
N THR A 3 -19.74 -2.51 -0.85
CA THR A 3 -18.64 -1.81 -0.22
C THR A 3 -17.41 -2.73 -0.25
N GLN A 4 -16.31 -2.24 -0.85
CA GLN A 4 -15.11 -3.04 -0.95
C GLN A 4 -14.39 -3.09 0.41
N PRO A 5 -13.83 -4.24 0.80
CA PRO A 5 -13.03 -4.32 2.01
C PRO A 5 -11.83 -3.39 1.89
N SER A 6 -11.52 -2.69 2.97
CA SER A 6 -10.37 -1.79 3.03
C SER A 6 -9.05 -2.55 2.81
N ALA A 7 -8.00 -1.81 2.43
CA ALA A 7 -6.69 -2.39 2.17
C ALA A 7 -6.14 -3.16 3.39
N ALA A 8 -6.32 -2.63 4.60
CA ALA A 8 -5.89 -3.30 5.83
C ALA A 8 -6.67 -4.60 6.07
N ARG A 9 -8.00 -4.56 5.88
CA ARG A 9 -8.87 -5.73 6.03
C ARG A 9 -8.54 -6.82 5.01
N ALA A 10 -8.27 -6.45 3.76
CA ALA A 10 -7.86 -7.38 2.72
C ALA A 10 -6.55 -8.10 3.08
N ILE A 11 -5.55 -7.37 3.60
CA ILE A 11 -4.28 -7.98 4.04
C ILE A 11 -4.50 -8.93 5.23
N ILE A 12 -5.30 -8.53 6.21
CA ILE A 12 -5.60 -9.39 7.37
C ILE A 12 -6.31 -10.67 6.93
N HIS A 13 -7.29 -10.54 6.05
CA HIS A 13 -7.99 -11.69 5.47
C HIS A 13 -7.03 -12.63 4.72
N LEU A 14 -6.21 -12.10 3.80
CA LEU A 14 -5.27 -12.88 3.01
C LEU A 14 -4.27 -13.63 3.91
N LEU A 15 -3.71 -12.96 4.91
CA LEU A 15 -2.76 -13.59 5.83
C LEU A 15 -3.43 -14.59 6.79
N SER A 16 -4.71 -14.41 7.12
CA SER A 16 -5.46 -15.35 7.96
C SER A 16 -5.84 -16.61 7.20
N LYS A 17 -6.18 -16.47 5.91
CA LYS A 17 -6.64 -17.56 5.05
C LYS A 17 -5.49 -18.34 4.42
N LEU A 18 -4.46 -17.65 3.94
CA LEU A 18 -3.35 -18.24 3.17
C LEU A 18 -2.05 -18.31 3.97
N GLY A 19 -2.02 -17.77 5.18
CA GLY A 19 -0.83 -17.74 6.02
C GLY A 19 0.18 -16.67 5.60
N PRO A 20 1.43 -16.78 6.10
CA PRO A 20 2.46 -15.78 5.87
C PRO A 20 2.86 -15.63 4.40
N GLN A 21 2.90 -14.40 3.90
CA GLN A 21 3.15 -14.14 2.48
C GLN A 21 4.21 -13.06 2.22
N THR A 22 4.84 -13.15 1.05
CA THR A 22 5.70 -12.07 0.52
C THR A 22 4.86 -10.90 0.04
N THR A 23 5.49 -9.72 -0.09
CA THR A 23 4.83 -8.54 -0.69
C THR A 23 4.40 -8.80 -2.13
N GLN A 24 5.17 -9.60 -2.88
CA GLN A 24 4.85 -9.95 -4.26
C GLN A 24 3.61 -10.84 -4.34
N GLN A 25 3.46 -11.81 -3.43
CA GLN A 25 2.28 -12.67 -3.37
C GLN A 25 1.03 -11.88 -2.99
N LEU A 26 1.12 -11.03 -1.95
CA LEU A 26 0.01 -10.15 -1.57
C LEU A 26 -0.44 -9.24 -2.72
N HIS A 27 0.51 -8.73 -3.52
CA HIS A 27 0.20 -7.91 -4.69
C HIS A 27 -0.52 -8.67 -5.82
N LYS A 28 -0.37 -10.00 -5.91
CA LYS A 28 -1.10 -10.79 -6.92
C LYS A 28 -2.61 -10.76 -6.69
N HIS A 29 -3.05 -10.50 -5.46
CA HIS A 29 -4.47 -10.40 -5.10
C HIS A 29 -5.08 -9.00 -5.33
N VAL A 30 -4.35 -8.05 -5.94
CA VAL A 30 -4.89 -6.72 -6.26
C VAL A 30 -6.12 -6.78 -7.17
N THR A 31 -6.21 -7.79 -8.05
CA THR A 31 -7.40 -7.99 -8.91
C THR A 31 -8.64 -8.38 -8.10
N GLU A 32 -8.46 -9.14 -7.03
CA GLU A 32 -9.54 -9.54 -6.10
C GLU A 32 -9.86 -8.42 -5.10
N PHE A 33 -8.85 -7.64 -4.72
CA PHE A 33 -8.94 -6.55 -3.76
C PHE A 33 -8.36 -5.25 -4.34
N PRO A 34 -9.13 -4.50 -5.15
CA PRO A 34 -8.68 -3.25 -5.76
C PRO A 34 -8.19 -2.21 -4.75
N ALA A 35 -8.69 -2.25 -3.50
CA ALA A 35 -8.24 -1.40 -2.39
C ALA A 35 -6.74 -1.52 -2.08
N LEU A 36 -6.09 -2.63 -2.45
CA LEU A 36 -4.64 -2.82 -2.31
C LEU A 36 -3.82 -1.91 -3.25
N GLY A 37 -4.45 -1.36 -4.29
CA GLY A 37 -3.85 -0.40 -5.20
C GLY A 37 -2.60 -0.92 -5.89
N SER A 38 -1.60 -0.04 -6.06
CA SER A 38 -0.33 -0.40 -6.69
C SER A 38 0.63 -1.11 -5.72
N SER A 39 1.58 -1.88 -6.26
CA SER A 39 2.66 -2.51 -5.47
C SER A 39 3.41 -1.51 -4.57
N THR A 40 3.63 -0.30 -5.08
CA THR A 40 4.25 0.79 -4.33
C THR A 40 3.38 1.24 -3.17
N TYR A 41 2.07 1.43 -3.39
CA TYR A 41 1.12 1.80 -2.34
C TYR A 41 1.03 0.73 -1.25
N LEU A 42 0.86 -0.53 -1.65
CA LEU A 42 0.86 -1.68 -0.74
C LEU A 42 2.12 -1.73 0.12
N LYS A 43 3.30 -1.63 -0.50
CA LYS A 43 4.58 -1.74 0.19
C LYS A 43 4.88 -0.55 1.10
N ARG A 44 4.66 0.68 0.64
CA ARG A 44 5.11 1.90 1.31
C ARG A 44 4.07 2.51 2.25
N LYS A 45 2.77 2.35 1.96
CA LYS A 45 1.70 2.89 2.80
C LYS A 45 1.05 1.78 3.63
N VAL A 46 0.38 0.82 3.00
CA VAL A 46 -0.44 -0.18 3.72
C VAL A 46 0.38 -1.02 4.69
N LEU A 47 1.38 -1.77 4.20
CA LEU A 47 2.16 -2.71 5.02
C LEU A 47 3.02 -1.99 6.07
N VAL A 48 3.57 -0.82 5.74
CA VAL A 48 4.34 0.00 6.70
C VAL A 48 3.43 0.51 7.81
N HIS A 49 2.23 0.98 7.47
CA HIS A 49 1.29 1.50 8.46
C HIS A 49 0.79 0.39 9.39
N MET A 50 0.36 -0.75 8.83
CA MET A 50 -0.06 -1.91 9.62
C MET A 50 1.05 -2.46 10.52
N LYS A 51 2.30 -2.45 10.04
CA LYS A 51 3.47 -2.80 10.86
C LYS A 51 3.66 -1.80 12.00
N GLY A 52 3.52 -0.50 11.74
CA GLY A 52 3.62 0.55 12.75
C GLY A 52 2.56 0.42 13.85
N GLN A 53 1.36 -0.06 13.50
CA GLN A 53 0.28 -0.39 14.43
C GLN A 53 0.49 -1.73 15.16
N GLY A 54 1.53 -2.49 14.79
CA GLY A 54 1.84 -3.80 15.37
C GLY A 54 0.86 -4.90 14.98
N LEU A 55 0.08 -4.73 13.91
CA LEU A 55 -0.89 -5.73 13.43
C LEU A 55 -0.22 -6.85 12.62
N ILE A 56 0.86 -6.49 11.92
CA ILE A 56 1.68 -7.42 11.15
C ILE A 56 3.14 -7.24 11.50
N THR A 57 3.92 -8.29 11.28
CA THR A 57 5.37 -8.29 11.46
C THR A 57 6.06 -8.84 10.22
N LYS A 58 7.25 -8.32 9.92
CA LYS A 58 8.09 -8.80 8.82
C LYS A 58 9.28 -9.52 9.41
N ARG A 59 9.42 -10.82 9.14
CA ARG A 59 10.58 -11.61 9.58
C ARG A 59 11.00 -12.65 8.55
N LYS A 60 12.18 -13.21 8.75
CA LYS A 60 12.60 -14.40 8.02
C LYS A 60 11.90 -15.62 8.64
N PRO A 61 11.30 -16.51 7.82
CA PRO A 61 10.81 -17.79 8.29
C PRO A 61 11.97 -18.67 8.76
N ARG A 62 11.68 -19.61 9.65
CA ARG A 62 12.58 -20.74 9.95
C ARG A 62 12.51 -21.76 8.81
N ASP A 63 13.51 -22.64 8.69
CA ASP A 63 13.55 -23.65 7.62
C ASP A 63 12.35 -24.61 7.66
N GLU A 64 11.86 -24.93 8.86
CA GLU A 64 10.64 -25.70 9.08
C GLU A 64 9.40 -25.00 8.47
N GLU A 65 9.28 -23.68 8.70
CA GLU A 65 8.18 -22.87 8.17
C GLU A 65 8.29 -22.71 6.64
N LEU A 66 9.50 -22.57 6.11
CA LEU A 66 9.74 -22.52 4.66
C LEU A 66 9.24 -23.79 3.99
N THR A 67 9.56 -24.94 4.57
CA THR A 67 9.16 -26.25 4.07
C THR A 67 7.64 -26.40 4.05
N GLN A 68 6.96 -25.99 5.12
CA GLN A 68 5.49 -26.01 5.19
C GLN A 68 4.82 -25.08 4.16
N LEU A 69 5.48 -23.98 3.81
CA LEU A 69 4.99 -23.01 2.82
C LEU A 69 5.38 -23.38 1.37
N GLY A 70 6.02 -24.53 1.17
CA GLY A 70 6.44 -25.01 -0.15
C GLY A 70 7.66 -24.30 -0.74
N TYR A 71 8.45 -23.59 0.09
CA TYR A 71 9.72 -23.02 -0.32
C TYR A 71 10.87 -24.02 -0.13
N PRO A 72 11.92 -23.96 -0.96
CA PRO A 72 13.12 -24.77 -0.75
C PRO A 72 13.83 -24.35 0.54
N ALA A 73 14.46 -25.32 1.21
CA ALA A 73 15.28 -25.08 2.39
C ALA A 73 16.38 -24.04 2.09
N GLY A 74 16.62 -23.11 3.03
CA GLY A 74 17.58 -22.02 2.84
C GLY A 74 17.08 -20.85 1.97
N ALA A 75 15.81 -20.84 1.54
CA ALA A 75 15.25 -19.70 0.82
C ALA A 75 15.24 -18.42 1.69
N GLN A 76 16.00 -17.41 1.28
CA GLN A 76 16.05 -16.11 1.97
C GLN A 76 14.88 -15.21 1.56
N LYS A 77 13.67 -15.55 1.99
CA LYS A 77 12.46 -14.73 1.77
C LYS A 77 12.05 -13.98 3.03
N TRP A 78 11.56 -12.76 2.85
CA TRP A 78 10.94 -12.01 3.94
C TRP A 78 9.43 -12.12 3.81
N LEU A 79 8.80 -12.66 4.84
CA LEU A 79 7.36 -12.89 4.90
C LEU A 79 6.72 -11.94 5.90
N TRP A 80 5.46 -11.60 5.62
CA TRP A 80 4.58 -10.86 6.51
C TRP A 80 3.73 -11.85 7.30
N TYR A 81 3.68 -11.65 8.60
CA TYR A 81 2.94 -12.48 9.55
C TYR A 81 1.92 -11.62 10.28
N LEU A 82 0.75 -12.18 10.59
CA LEU A 82 -0.17 -11.58 11.53
C LEU A 82 0.41 -11.60 12.94
N ASN A 83 0.05 -10.58 13.73
CA ASN A 83 0.32 -10.58 15.16
C ASN A 83 -0.86 -11.23 15.90
N PRO A 84 -0.72 -12.46 16.41
CA PRO A 84 -1.81 -13.17 17.08
C PRO A 84 -2.24 -12.50 18.39
N LYS A 85 -1.43 -11.59 18.95
CA LYS A 85 -1.80 -10.83 20.17
C LYS A 85 -2.81 -9.72 19.90
N LYS A 86 -2.92 -9.27 18.64
CA LYS A 86 -3.78 -8.15 18.25
C LYS A 86 -4.89 -8.55 17.29
N ILE A 87 -4.69 -9.64 16.55
CA ILE A 87 -5.62 -10.09 15.54
C ILE A 87 -5.90 -11.58 15.76
N ASP A 88 -7.18 -11.87 15.98
CA ASP A 88 -7.69 -13.23 15.95
C ASP A 88 -7.86 -13.67 14.50
N SER A 89 -6.95 -14.52 14.00
CA SER A 89 -6.97 -14.96 12.61
C SER A 89 -8.24 -15.73 12.25
N GLU A 90 -8.91 -16.39 13.19
CA GLU A 90 -10.10 -17.19 12.91
C GLU A 90 -11.28 -16.31 12.47
N LYS A 91 -11.44 -15.15 13.13
CA LYS A 91 -12.46 -14.14 12.81
C LYS A 91 -12.33 -13.59 11.38
N TYR A 92 -11.12 -13.57 10.83
CA TYR A 92 -10.84 -12.97 9.52
C TYR A 92 -10.61 -14.00 8.39
N LYS A 93 -10.62 -15.30 8.69
CA LYS A 93 -10.57 -16.37 7.68
C LYS A 93 -11.76 -16.29 6.72
N ASN A 94 -12.95 -16.07 7.29
CA ASN A 94 -14.16 -15.75 6.55
C ASN A 94 -14.29 -14.23 6.59
N MET A 95 -14.33 -13.57 5.44
CA MET A 95 -14.41 -12.11 5.41
C MET A 95 -15.69 -11.69 6.18
N PRO A 96 -15.57 -11.00 7.34
CA PRO A 96 -16.77 -10.63 8.09
C PRO A 96 -17.60 -9.66 7.25
N HIS A 97 -18.91 -9.60 7.45
CA HIS A 97 -19.73 -8.51 6.91
C HIS A 97 -19.27 -7.16 7.49
N GLU A 98 -19.55 -6.05 6.82
CA GLU A 98 -19.08 -4.72 7.26
C GLU A 98 -19.59 -4.29 8.63
N ASP A 99 -20.65 -4.91 9.11
CA ASP A 99 -21.25 -4.59 10.40
C ASP A 99 -20.40 -5.07 11.59
N GLU A 100 -19.37 -5.90 11.36
CA GLU A 100 -18.42 -6.40 12.36
C GLU A 100 -17.00 -5.87 12.17
N VAL A 101 -16.86 -4.60 11.75
CA VAL A 101 -15.53 -3.98 11.65
C VAL A 101 -14.98 -3.71 13.05
N ASP A 102 -13.93 -4.44 13.39
CA ASP A 102 -13.13 -4.18 14.60
C ASP A 102 -12.60 -2.74 14.62
N ASP A 103 -12.72 -2.08 15.76
CA ASP A 103 -12.22 -0.71 15.96
C ASP A 103 -10.74 -0.60 15.56
N VAL A 104 -9.97 -1.67 15.74
CA VAL A 104 -8.55 -1.76 15.37
C VAL A 104 -8.32 -1.51 13.87
N ILE A 105 -9.20 -2.02 12.99
CA ILE A 105 -9.07 -1.86 11.54
C ILE A 105 -9.52 -0.46 11.12
N LYS A 106 -10.60 0.03 11.72
CA LYS A 106 -11.14 1.37 11.45
C LYS A 106 -10.10 2.48 11.67
N HIS A 107 -9.33 2.40 12.76
CA HIS A 107 -8.27 3.37 13.05
C HIS A 107 -7.08 3.31 12.06
N VAL A 108 -6.79 2.13 11.50
CA VAL A 108 -5.73 1.97 10.48
C VAL A 108 -6.17 2.61 9.17
N ASP A 109 -7.40 2.37 8.77
CA ASP A 109 -7.94 2.90 7.51
C ASP A 109 -8.07 4.43 7.57
N GLU A 110 -8.54 5.00 8.69
CA GLU A 110 -8.52 6.44 8.91
C GLU A 110 -7.09 7.02 8.85
N GLY A 111 -6.10 6.28 9.37
CA GLY A 111 -4.69 6.66 9.33
C GLY A 111 -4.09 6.62 7.92
N LEU A 112 -4.58 5.75 7.04
CA LEU A 112 -4.21 5.72 5.63
C LEU A 112 -4.82 6.89 4.86
N ILE A 113 -6.08 7.24 5.13
CA ILE A 113 -6.81 8.35 4.49
C ILE A 113 -6.18 9.70 4.87
N LYS A 114 -6.00 9.98 6.18
CA LYS A 114 -5.45 11.26 6.67
C LYS A 114 -4.02 11.55 6.19
N LYS A 115 -3.24 10.52 5.82
CA LYS A 115 -1.89 10.67 5.25
C LYS A 115 -1.88 10.85 3.73
N ALA A 116 -2.96 10.50 3.03
CA ALA A 116 -3.11 10.82 1.62
C ALA A 116 -3.38 12.32 1.44
N ASP A 117 -4.24 12.90 2.29
CA ASP A 117 -4.65 14.31 2.16
C ASP A 117 -3.51 15.31 2.45
N LYS A 118 -2.56 14.96 3.33
CA LYS A 118 -1.39 15.81 3.61
C LYS A 118 -0.38 15.90 2.46
N GLU A 119 -0.44 14.99 1.48
CA GLU A 119 0.50 14.95 0.35
C GLU A 119 -0.01 15.74 -0.87
N ILE A 120 -1.27 16.23 -0.84
CA ILE A 120 -1.91 16.93 -1.96
C ILE A 120 -1.79 18.47 -1.84
N VAL A 121 -1.32 19.01 -0.71
CA VAL A 121 -1.35 20.48 -0.44
C VAL A 121 -0.03 21.21 -0.76
N GLU A 122 1.05 20.54 -1.17
CA GLU A 122 2.34 21.19 -1.52
C GLU A 122 2.68 21.12 -3.01
N THR A 123 1.70 21.37 -3.88
CA THR A 123 2.00 21.91 -5.21
C THR A 123 1.26 23.22 -5.38
N LYS A 124 1.85 24.29 -4.82
CA LYS A 124 1.63 25.65 -5.34
C LYS A 124 2.16 25.68 -6.78
N PRO A 125 1.35 25.94 -7.82
CA PRO A 125 1.85 26.64 -8.98
C PRO A 125 1.78 28.14 -8.68
N GLU A 126 2.85 28.69 -8.09
CA GLU A 126 3.16 30.09 -8.33
C GLU A 126 3.66 30.15 -9.78
N ARG A 127 2.79 30.61 -10.69
CA ARG A 127 3.26 31.21 -11.93
C ARG A 127 2.41 32.43 -12.24
N GLU A 128 3.05 33.54 -11.96
CA GLU A 128 2.75 34.91 -12.32
C GLU A 128 2.16 35.02 -13.73
N GLU A 129 1.14 35.86 -13.84
CA GLU A 129 0.72 36.46 -15.09
C GLU A 129 1.93 37.14 -15.75
N MET A 130 2.29 36.72 -16.95
CA MET A 130 3.08 37.53 -17.87
C MET A 130 2.51 37.35 -19.28
N ASP A 131 1.76 38.37 -19.68
CA ASP A 131 1.55 38.77 -21.05
C ASP A 131 2.92 38.99 -21.72
N HIS A 132 3.18 38.32 -22.85
CA HIS A 132 3.97 38.82 -23.99
C HIS A 132 4.28 37.70 -25.00
N GLY A 133 3.92 37.96 -26.26
CA GLY A 133 4.81 37.76 -27.41
C GLY A 133 5.06 36.33 -27.90
N GLU A 134 4.49 36.00 -29.06
CA GLU A 134 4.97 34.91 -29.91
C GLU A 134 6.47 35.04 -30.22
N GLU A 135 7.28 34.03 -29.89
CA GLU A 135 8.62 33.88 -30.46
C GLU A 135 8.87 32.42 -30.88
N LYS A 136 8.84 32.18 -32.20
CA LYS A 136 9.12 30.88 -32.83
C LYS A 136 10.63 30.64 -32.89
N ARG A 137 11.06 29.49 -32.37
CA ARG A 137 12.44 28.99 -32.44
C ARG A 137 12.76 28.43 -33.82
N ILE A 138 13.88 28.87 -34.41
CA ILE A 138 14.61 28.07 -35.41
C ILE A 138 16.13 28.28 -35.25
N ASN A 139 16.86 27.20 -34.97
CA ASN A 139 18.32 27.03 -35.13
C ASN A 139 19.29 28.05 -34.48
N GLY A 140 19.34 28.06 -33.13
CA GLY A 140 20.62 28.11 -32.40
C GLY A 140 21.54 29.32 -32.55
N ARG A 141 21.07 30.51 -32.95
CA ARG A 141 21.88 31.75 -32.95
C ARG A 141 21.02 32.97 -32.62
N PHE A 142 21.36 33.68 -31.53
CA PHE A 142 20.69 34.91 -31.12
C PHE A 142 21.07 36.07 -32.05
N PHE A 143 20.09 36.72 -32.66
CA PHE A 143 20.25 38.05 -33.26
C PHE A 143 19.29 39.02 -32.59
N LYS A 144 19.85 40.01 -31.88
CA LYS A 144 19.12 41.11 -31.26
C LYS A 144 18.96 42.21 -32.31
N LYS A 145 17.75 42.45 -32.81
CA LYS A 145 17.46 43.58 -33.69
C LYS A 145 16.92 44.72 -32.83
N LEU A 146 17.73 45.77 -32.69
CA LEU A 146 17.34 47.07 -32.13
C LEU A 146 16.49 47.79 -33.17
N PHE A 147 15.25 48.12 -32.82
CA PHE A 147 14.59 49.37 -33.18
C PHE A 147 13.53 49.68 -32.11
#